data_AF-A0AAV2V0U0-F1
#
_entry.id   AF-A0AAV2V0U0-F1
#
_cell.length_a   1.000
_cell.length_b   1.000
_cell.length_c   1.000
_cell.angle_alpha   90.00
_cell.angle_beta   90.00
_cell.angle_gamma   90.00
#
_symmetry.space_group_name_H-M   'P 1'
#
loop_
_entity.id
_entity.type
_entity.pdbx_description
1 polymer ?
#
loop_
_entity_poly.entity_id
_entity_poly.type
_entity_poly.pdbx_seq_one_letter_code
_entity_poly.pdbx_strand_id
1 'polypeptide(L)'
;MSYQKIELSISLSLDSPKLDESDFILLSVKYLEKSLGKKKEFSVFFEDIEKLYFKQNYKEAIEKILDFCKKNESLLSEQVVQRLAEVAPRLKSNPKDNESRRLYETLYADHLESVIKQESDLSVFNELRDSYNAVKPEYAVTHETEIKTLDEAKQFILSFVMLNDNVELPLKAQSERYPKKDRSREELGNTPSANPGIMKPNSPNFTDNLVPVRDVPKIAINEKVVGGYSKTKPTTPFVASLSGTTYSLMVVLTDYIEKHKTDKDIEKKVNQIINLWISSYIKEGYHSYSEVVDVLTEPFLQSIFDKANIKLNYGVLDDTHAEFRKAQDYVFGLTIRSAMHHELQERFKNKEKLQEEVKNFESGLNKLNQNVENTGRHREALNKLNEVFQDWSAGKKSYDAFKSESNQLIHDIESEEQKSNRGLGSMLKNLGNYLVYLITLRFLKEDYPKPSSPVTMLVTELRGTLEQIDHFHKTSLSLKKATQPGPKNTSPSDEIPDVLKSAVDNDKLNKNQDSEVIKTLDSEQLEEERQDDKIARLQ
;
A
#
# COMPACT_ATOMS: atom_id res chain seq x y z
N MET A 1 0.21 -3.94 27.90
CA MET A 1 0.50 -5.17 27.12
C MET A 1 1.86 -5.69 27.55
N SER A 2 2.19 -6.97 27.36
CA SER A 2 3.55 -7.48 27.59
C SER A 2 4.50 -7.04 26.46
N TYR A 3 5.79 -6.85 26.76
CA TYR A 3 6.80 -6.37 25.81
C TYR A 3 6.89 -7.24 24.55
N GLN A 4 6.90 -8.57 24.72
CA GLN A 4 6.89 -9.56 23.64
C GLN A 4 5.78 -9.33 22.59
N LYS A 5 4.60 -8.82 23.00
CA LYS A 5 3.50 -8.53 22.05
C LYS A 5 3.78 -7.31 21.18
N ILE A 6 4.57 -6.35 21.67
CA ILE A 6 4.97 -5.17 20.91
C ILE A 6 6.07 -5.56 19.91
N GLU A 7 7.09 -6.30 20.35
CA GLU A 7 8.17 -6.78 19.49
C GLU A 7 7.66 -7.69 18.38
N LEU A 8 6.77 -8.64 18.68
CA LEU A 8 6.09 -9.46 17.67
C LEU A 8 5.28 -8.60 16.68
N SER A 9 4.62 -7.54 17.15
CA SER A 9 3.87 -6.63 16.27
C SER A 9 4.79 -5.81 15.35
N ILE A 10 5.96 -5.37 15.83
CA ILE A 10 6.96 -4.68 14.99
C ILE A 10 7.55 -5.67 13.97
N SER A 11 7.83 -6.91 14.38
CA SER A 11 8.28 -7.94 13.45
C SER A 11 7.24 -8.21 12.35
N LEU A 12 5.94 -8.29 12.67
CA LEU A 12 4.86 -8.40 11.69
C LEU A 12 4.72 -7.16 10.77
N SER A 13 4.94 -5.95 11.30
CA SER A 13 4.99 -4.72 10.48
C SER A 13 6.04 -4.81 9.36
N LEU A 14 7.15 -5.51 9.59
CA LEU A 14 8.23 -5.70 8.62
C LEU A 14 7.89 -6.68 7.48
N ASP A 15 6.75 -7.39 7.52
CA ASP A 15 6.22 -8.17 6.37
C ASP A 15 5.25 -7.37 5.49
N SER A 16 5.02 -6.08 5.76
CA SER A 16 4.20 -5.23 4.90
C SER A 16 4.67 -5.32 3.43
N PRO A 17 3.82 -5.74 2.48
CA PRO A 17 4.20 -5.86 1.07
C PRO A 17 4.39 -4.49 0.38
N LYS A 18 4.21 -3.40 1.12
CA LYS A 18 4.48 -2.02 0.71
C LYS A 18 5.64 -1.37 1.48
N LEU A 19 6.37 -2.14 2.29
CA LEU A 19 7.48 -1.63 3.09
C LEU A 19 8.59 -1.08 2.18
N ASP A 20 8.97 0.17 2.39
CA ASP A 20 10.07 0.84 1.71
C ASP A 20 11.27 1.09 2.65
N GLU A 21 12.32 1.74 2.16
CA GLU A 21 13.51 2.06 2.94
C GLU A 21 13.20 3.03 4.12
N SER A 22 12.26 3.96 3.93
CA SER A 22 11.82 4.92 4.95
C SER A 22 11.08 4.22 6.10
N ASP A 23 10.05 3.45 5.76
CA ASP A 23 9.26 2.69 6.72
C ASP A 23 10.14 1.67 7.47
N PHE A 24 11.09 1.03 6.79
CA PHE A 24 12.04 0.13 7.42
C PHE A 24 12.96 0.84 8.43
N ILE A 25 13.52 2.00 8.12
CA ILE A 25 14.38 2.75 9.07
C ILE A 25 13.57 3.11 10.32
N LEU A 26 12.36 3.65 10.15
CA LEU A 26 11.47 4.01 11.23
C LEU A 26 11.08 2.81 12.11
N LEU A 27 10.70 1.68 11.51
CA LEU A 27 10.37 0.46 12.25
C LEU A 27 11.60 -0.18 12.91
N SER A 28 12.78 -0.12 12.27
CA SER A 28 14.02 -0.70 12.81
C SER A 28 14.50 0.04 14.04
N VAL A 29 14.54 1.39 14.00
CA VAL A 29 14.87 2.18 15.19
C VAL A 29 13.84 1.92 16.29
N LYS A 30 12.53 1.88 15.95
CA LYS A 30 11.48 1.55 16.90
C LYS A 30 11.66 0.16 17.52
N TYR A 31 12.14 -0.84 16.77
CA TYR A 31 12.43 -2.18 17.29
C TYR A 31 13.61 -2.13 18.28
N LEU A 32 14.72 -1.51 17.87
CA LEU A 32 15.93 -1.40 18.69
C LEU A 32 15.69 -0.60 19.99
N GLU A 33 14.94 0.50 19.94
CA GLU A 33 14.50 1.26 21.13
C GLU A 33 13.66 0.42 22.11
N LYS A 34 12.92 -0.60 21.63
CA LYS A 34 12.12 -1.49 22.48
C LYS A 34 12.97 -2.60 23.09
N SER A 35 13.80 -3.27 22.29
CA SER A 35 14.59 -4.42 22.75
C SER A 35 15.76 -4.00 23.65
N LEU A 36 16.42 -2.87 23.37
CA LEU A 36 17.52 -2.35 24.21
C LEU A 36 17.03 -1.51 25.40
N GLY A 37 15.82 -0.96 25.30
CA GLY A 37 15.26 -0.01 26.27
C GLY A 37 15.89 1.39 26.19
N LYS A 38 15.42 2.31 27.05
CA LYS A 38 15.86 3.72 27.09
C LYS A 38 17.25 3.93 27.72
N LYS A 39 18.26 3.19 27.27
CA LYS A 39 19.65 3.37 27.73
C LYS A 39 20.31 4.56 27.04
N LYS A 40 20.96 5.43 27.82
CA LYS A 40 21.68 6.60 27.28
C LYS A 40 22.88 6.25 26.40
N GLU A 41 23.48 5.07 26.58
CA GLU A 41 24.66 4.61 25.83
C GLU A 41 24.43 4.50 24.31
N PHE A 42 23.17 4.47 23.86
CA PHE A 42 22.80 4.38 22.45
C PHE A 42 22.16 5.65 21.87
N SER A 43 22.05 6.76 22.61
CA SER A 43 21.35 7.96 22.09
C SER A 43 22.03 8.49 20.83
N VAL A 44 23.37 8.63 20.85
CA VAL A 44 24.19 9.10 19.73
C VAL A 44 23.99 8.27 18.46
N PHE A 45 23.76 6.95 18.60
CA PHE A 45 23.45 6.09 17.45
C PHE A 45 22.08 6.43 16.85
N PHE A 46 21.05 6.62 17.68
CA PHE A 46 19.72 6.99 17.21
C PHE A 46 19.70 8.41 16.62
N GLU A 47 20.37 9.37 17.27
CA GLU A 47 20.60 10.74 16.76
C GLU A 47 21.27 10.73 15.36
N ASP A 48 22.24 9.84 15.13
CA ASP A 48 22.91 9.65 13.84
C ASP A 48 21.94 9.12 12.76
N ILE A 49 21.08 8.16 13.10
CA ILE A 49 20.07 7.62 12.17
C ILE A 49 19.00 8.66 11.84
N GLU A 50 18.54 9.46 12.81
CA GLU A 50 17.60 10.56 12.58
C GLU A 50 18.18 11.61 11.61
N LYS A 51 19.44 12.01 11.82
CA LYS A 51 20.16 12.94 10.94
C LYS A 51 20.34 12.40 9.51
N LEU A 52 20.55 11.09 9.35
CA LEU A 52 20.62 10.44 8.03
C LEU A 52 19.25 10.29 7.37
N TYR A 53 18.21 10.02 8.14
CA TYR A 53 16.83 9.92 7.66
C TYR A 53 16.31 11.29 7.18
N PHE A 54 16.54 12.37 7.94
CA PHE A 54 16.25 13.74 7.52
C PHE A 54 16.93 14.10 6.20
N LYS A 55 18.21 13.75 6.05
CA LYS A 55 18.99 13.94 4.81
C LYS A 55 18.66 12.95 3.69
N GLN A 56 17.66 12.08 3.89
CA GLN A 56 17.20 11.04 2.94
C GLN A 56 18.32 10.10 2.46
N ASN A 57 19.40 9.96 3.26
CA ASN A 57 20.54 9.05 3.04
C ASN A 57 20.21 7.67 3.64
N TYR A 58 19.15 7.07 3.12
CA TYR A 58 18.58 5.83 3.66
C TYR A 58 19.53 4.64 3.56
N LYS A 59 20.38 4.60 2.52
CA LYS A 59 21.41 3.58 2.37
C LYS A 59 22.36 3.56 3.58
N GLU A 60 22.95 4.70 3.94
CA GLU A 60 23.88 4.76 5.10
C GLU A 60 23.15 4.47 6.41
N ALA A 61 21.90 4.93 6.56
CA ALA A 61 21.09 4.63 7.74
C ALA A 61 20.85 3.12 7.89
N ILE A 62 20.48 2.42 6.81
CA ILE A 62 20.30 0.96 6.80
C ILE A 62 21.62 0.24 7.07
N GLU A 63 22.72 0.65 6.45
CA GLU A 63 24.05 0.09 6.70
C GLU A 63 24.48 0.25 8.16
N LYS A 64 24.30 1.44 8.76
CA LYS A 64 24.54 1.69 10.20
C LYS A 64 23.63 0.85 11.11
N ILE A 65 22.35 0.71 10.79
CA ILE A 65 21.40 -0.13 11.55
C ILE A 65 21.87 -1.59 11.56
N LEU A 66 22.19 -2.17 10.40
CA LEU A 66 22.61 -3.56 10.31
C LEU A 66 23.94 -3.82 11.01
N ASP A 67 24.91 -2.91 10.89
CA ASP A 67 26.18 -3.02 11.59
C ASP A 67 26.07 -2.83 13.11
N PHE A 68 25.16 -1.96 13.56
CA PHE A 68 24.84 -1.82 14.97
C PHE A 68 24.18 -3.10 15.53
N CYS A 69 23.30 -3.75 14.77
CA CYS A 69 22.71 -5.03 15.16
C CYS A 69 23.78 -6.12 15.37
N LYS A 70 24.71 -6.30 14.40
CA LYS A 70 25.83 -7.25 14.51
C LYS A 70 26.71 -6.97 15.73
N LYS A 71 27.03 -5.70 15.99
CA LYS A 71 27.91 -5.29 17.11
C LYS A 71 27.27 -5.46 18.48
N ASN A 72 25.94 -5.52 18.56
CA ASN A 72 25.17 -5.62 19.80
C ASN A 72 24.32 -6.89 19.87
N GLU A 73 24.68 -7.94 19.12
CA GLU A 73 23.93 -9.19 19.02
C GLU A 73 23.66 -9.83 20.40
N SER A 74 24.62 -9.78 21.33
CA SER A 74 24.45 -10.26 22.71
C SER A 74 23.51 -9.42 23.60
N LEU A 75 23.01 -8.29 23.10
CA LEU A 75 22.04 -7.40 23.76
C LEU A 75 20.68 -7.37 23.05
N LEU A 76 20.58 -8.04 21.90
CA LEU A 76 19.37 -8.19 21.10
C LEU A 76 18.90 -9.64 21.14
N SER A 77 17.72 -9.93 20.59
CA SER A 77 17.37 -11.32 20.28
C SER A 77 17.87 -11.68 18.88
N GLU A 78 18.26 -12.94 18.69
CA GLU A 78 18.58 -13.52 17.38
C GLU A 78 17.49 -13.21 16.34
N GLN A 79 16.22 -13.27 16.77
CA GLN A 79 15.05 -12.90 15.98
C GLN A 79 15.06 -11.45 15.49
N VAL A 80 15.55 -10.47 16.27
CA VAL A 80 15.70 -9.08 15.81
C VAL A 80 16.78 -8.99 14.74
N VAL A 81 17.96 -9.55 15.03
CA VAL A 81 19.16 -9.41 14.16
C VAL A 81 18.95 -10.10 12.82
N GLN A 82 18.49 -11.34 12.82
CA GLN A 82 18.15 -12.09 11.60
C GLN A 82 17.08 -11.34 10.79
N ARG A 83 15.99 -10.93 11.44
CA ARG A 83 14.85 -10.29 10.76
C ARG A 83 15.21 -8.99 10.06
N LEU A 84 16.00 -8.12 10.69
CA LEU A 84 16.44 -6.88 10.06
C LEU A 84 17.39 -7.14 8.88
N ALA A 85 18.27 -8.15 9.00
CA ALA A 85 19.16 -8.56 7.92
C ALA A 85 18.43 -9.21 6.72
N GLU A 86 17.37 -9.98 6.96
CA GLU A 86 16.52 -10.57 5.90
C GLU A 86 15.69 -9.51 5.16
N VAL A 87 15.19 -8.50 5.87
CA VAL A 87 14.25 -7.52 5.33
C VAL A 87 14.95 -6.39 4.58
N ALA A 88 16.13 -5.95 5.00
CA ALA A 88 16.86 -4.85 4.35
C ALA A 88 17.15 -5.03 2.83
N PRO A 89 17.69 -6.16 2.33
CA PRO A 89 18.15 -6.27 0.93
C PRO A 89 17.02 -6.35 -0.12
N ARG A 90 15.76 -6.48 0.31
CA ARG A 90 14.58 -6.51 -0.58
C ARG A 90 13.91 -5.15 -0.76
N LEU A 91 14.32 -4.11 -0.03
CA LEU A 91 13.70 -2.79 -0.01
C LEU A 91 14.11 -1.92 -1.20
N LYS A 92 13.18 -1.08 -1.65
CA LYS A 92 13.41 0.04 -2.58
C LYS A 92 12.39 1.14 -2.30
N SER A 93 12.82 2.38 -2.09
CA SER A 93 11.91 3.51 -2.07
C SER A 93 11.25 3.73 -3.43
N ASN A 94 9.96 4.04 -3.41
CA ASN A 94 9.20 4.54 -4.55
C ASN A 94 8.86 6.01 -4.28
N PRO A 95 9.16 6.97 -5.18
CA PRO A 95 8.83 8.38 -4.95
C PRO A 95 7.31 8.63 -4.80
N LYS A 96 6.46 7.71 -5.30
CA LYS A 96 4.98 7.76 -5.19
C LYS A 96 4.38 7.13 -3.92
N ASP A 97 5.15 6.30 -3.22
CA ASP A 97 4.76 5.72 -1.92
C ASP A 97 5.65 6.36 -0.85
N ASN A 98 5.18 7.46 -0.28
CA ASN A 98 6.00 8.42 0.47
C ASN A 98 5.33 8.92 1.76
N GLU A 99 4.22 8.30 2.18
CA GLU A 99 3.36 8.76 3.27
C GLU A 99 4.12 9.05 4.58
N SER A 100 5.05 8.19 4.98
CA SER A 100 5.86 8.35 6.20
C SER A 100 6.88 9.47 6.10
N ARG A 101 7.53 9.59 4.94
CA ARG A 101 8.49 10.66 4.61
C ARG A 101 7.79 12.02 4.64
N ARG A 102 6.61 12.12 4.00
CA ARG A 102 5.79 13.33 3.95
C ARG A 102 5.22 13.74 5.30
N LEU A 103 4.73 12.79 6.11
CA LEU A 103 4.33 13.11 7.49
C LEU A 103 5.51 13.68 8.29
N TYR A 104 6.69 13.07 8.19
CA TYR A 104 7.88 13.57 8.87
C TYR A 104 8.28 14.97 8.37
N GLU A 105 8.30 15.21 7.05
CA GLU A 105 8.55 16.55 6.49
C GLU A 105 7.52 17.60 6.99
N THR A 106 6.23 17.27 7.08
CA THR A 106 5.20 18.17 7.62
C THR A 106 5.40 18.44 9.13
N LEU A 107 5.62 17.41 9.94
CA LEU A 107 5.89 17.55 11.37
C LEU A 107 7.17 18.36 11.64
N TYR A 108 8.19 18.16 10.82
CA TYR A 108 9.43 18.94 10.86
C TYR A 108 9.17 20.41 10.51
N ALA A 109 8.33 20.70 9.50
CA ALA A 109 7.92 22.05 9.16
C ALA A 109 7.12 22.73 10.29
N ASP A 110 6.26 22.00 11.01
CA ASP A 110 5.57 22.50 12.21
C ASP A 110 6.54 22.87 13.35
N HIS A 111 7.60 22.07 13.54
CA HIS A 111 8.66 22.39 14.50
C HIS A 111 9.46 23.63 14.04
N LEU A 112 9.85 23.71 12.77
CA LEU A 112 10.57 24.85 12.21
C LEU A 112 9.76 26.16 12.32
N GLU A 113 8.45 26.14 12.03
CA GLU A 113 7.55 27.27 12.29
C GLU A 113 7.50 27.64 13.79
N SER A 114 7.51 26.66 14.67
CA SER A 114 7.47 26.89 16.12
C SER A 114 8.77 27.49 16.66
N VAL A 115 9.91 27.27 16.00
CA VAL A 115 11.17 27.97 16.26
C VAL A 115 11.11 29.39 15.71
N ILE A 116 10.71 29.60 14.45
CA ILE A 116 10.56 30.94 13.85
C ILE A 116 9.58 31.80 14.67
N LYS A 117 8.51 31.21 15.22
CA LYS A 117 7.54 31.90 16.09
C LYS A 117 8.13 32.42 17.41
N GLN A 118 9.29 31.91 17.84
CA GLN A 118 10.01 32.39 19.02
C GLN A 118 10.99 33.52 18.68
N GLU A 119 11.28 33.75 17.39
CA GLU A 119 12.03 34.91 16.95
C GLU A 119 11.14 36.15 16.97
N SER A 120 11.53 37.17 17.74
CA SER A 120 10.70 38.35 18.03
C SER A 120 10.66 39.39 16.90
N ASP A 121 11.42 39.19 15.83
CA ASP A 121 11.58 40.16 14.74
C ASP A 121 11.09 39.55 13.42
N LEU A 122 9.90 39.97 12.99
CA LEU A 122 9.34 39.65 11.68
C LEU A 122 9.45 40.83 10.71
N SER A 123 10.15 41.90 11.07
CA SER A 123 10.27 43.11 10.23
C SER A 123 10.98 42.83 8.90
N VAL A 124 11.88 41.84 8.89
CA VAL A 124 12.54 41.27 7.69
C VAL A 124 11.55 40.93 6.56
N PHE A 125 10.33 40.51 6.86
CA PHE A 125 9.33 40.20 5.82
C PHE A 125 8.72 41.46 5.19
N ASN A 126 8.73 42.60 5.88
CA ASN A 126 8.42 43.90 5.28
C ASN A 126 9.57 44.38 4.38
N GLU A 127 10.84 44.22 4.80
CA GLU A 127 12.00 44.54 3.96
C GLU A 127 12.05 43.66 2.67
N LEU A 128 11.71 42.37 2.81
CA LEU A 128 11.61 41.45 1.68
C LEU A 128 10.45 41.82 0.73
N ARG A 129 9.34 42.36 1.25
CA ARG A 129 8.21 42.86 0.46
C ARG A 129 8.60 44.03 -0.44
N ASP A 130 9.48 44.92 0.01
CA ASP A 130 10.01 46.02 -0.82
C ASP A 130 10.97 45.52 -1.92
N SER A 131 11.54 44.33 -1.74
CA SER A 131 12.34 43.65 -2.77
C SER A 131 11.46 42.90 -3.77
N TYR A 132 10.45 42.17 -3.28
CA TYR A 132 9.43 41.51 -4.09
C TYR A 132 8.70 42.52 -5.00
N ASN A 133 8.26 43.64 -4.43
CA ASN A 133 7.55 44.70 -5.16
C ASN A 133 8.42 45.37 -6.23
N ALA A 134 9.75 45.42 -6.03
CA ALA A 134 10.69 45.94 -7.03
C ALA A 134 10.92 44.96 -8.19
N VAL A 135 10.93 43.65 -7.92
CA VAL A 135 11.12 42.60 -8.93
C VAL A 135 9.92 42.47 -9.86
N LYS A 136 8.68 42.68 -9.39
CA LYS A 136 7.48 42.63 -10.25
C LYS A 136 6.35 43.58 -9.78
N PRO A 137 6.44 44.89 -10.08
CA PRO A 137 5.48 45.90 -9.60
C PRO A 137 4.00 45.64 -9.95
N GLU A 138 3.73 44.94 -11.06
CA GLU A 138 2.39 44.54 -11.51
C GLU A 138 1.63 43.67 -10.50
N TYR A 139 2.37 42.92 -9.67
CA TYR A 139 1.83 41.99 -8.66
C TYR A 139 2.19 42.46 -7.24
N ALA A 140 2.44 43.77 -7.05
CA ALA A 140 2.90 44.32 -5.79
C ALA A 140 1.93 44.00 -4.63
N VAL A 141 2.46 43.48 -3.53
CA VAL A 141 1.67 43.13 -2.34
C VAL A 141 1.43 44.40 -1.53
N THR A 142 0.37 45.12 -1.87
CA THR A 142 -0.04 46.39 -1.24
C THR A 142 -0.94 46.19 -0.03
N HIS A 143 -0.67 45.18 0.81
CA HIS A 143 -1.36 45.06 2.10
C HIS A 143 -1.02 46.29 2.96
N GLU A 144 -2.05 47.08 3.31
CA GLU A 144 -1.92 48.32 4.08
C GLU A 144 -1.33 48.10 5.48
N THR A 145 -1.39 46.86 5.98
CA THR A 145 -0.75 46.45 7.22
C THR A 145 0.72 46.05 7.03
N GLU A 146 1.53 46.54 7.96
CA GLU A 146 2.85 46.02 8.30
C GLU A 146 2.72 44.58 8.81
N ILE A 147 3.51 43.65 8.25
CA ILE A 147 3.55 42.24 8.66
C ILE A 147 4.03 42.16 10.11
N LYS A 148 3.19 41.64 11.00
CA LYS A 148 3.40 41.61 12.47
C LYS A 148 3.26 40.22 13.07
N THR A 149 2.65 39.30 12.35
CA THR A 149 2.40 37.93 12.79
C THR A 149 3.06 36.94 11.83
N LEU A 150 3.36 35.74 12.35
CA LEU A 150 3.92 34.66 11.54
C LEU A 150 2.98 34.28 10.39
N ASP A 151 1.66 34.35 10.60
CA ASP A 151 0.69 33.92 9.59
C ASP A 151 0.52 34.96 8.47
N GLU A 152 0.66 36.27 8.75
CA GLU A 152 0.82 37.29 7.69
C GLU A 152 2.11 37.08 6.89
N ALA A 153 3.23 36.76 7.56
CA ALA A 153 4.51 36.48 6.91
C ALA A 153 4.42 35.24 5.99
N LYS A 154 3.69 34.20 6.39
CA LYS A 154 3.39 33.03 5.54
C LYS A 154 2.56 33.39 4.31
N GLN A 155 1.48 34.16 4.47
CA GLN A 155 0.65 34.56 3.31
C GLN A 155 1.48 35.35 2.30
N PHE A 156 2.35 36.25 2.77
CA PHE A 156 3.31 36.93 1.91
C PHE A 156 4.30 35.95 1.23
N ILE A 157 4.90 35.02 1.96
CA ILE A 157 5.82 34.00 1.40
C ILE A 157 5.13 33.10 0.34
N LEU A 158 3.88 32.73 0.55
CA LEU A 158 3.10 31.92 -0.40
C LEU A 158 2.72 32.72 -1.66
N SER A 159 2.59 34.05 -1.58
CA SER A 159 2.27 34.91 -2.74
C SER A 159 3.32 34.86 -3.87
N PHE A 160 4.55 34.40 -3.60
CA PHE A 160 5.62 34.23 -4.60
C PHE A 160 5.26 33.31 -5.78
N VAL A 161 4.21 32.48 -5.65
CA VAL A 161 3.62 31.74 -6.77
C VAL A 161 3.16 32.66 -7.93
N MET A 162 2.87 33.93 -7.65
CA MET A 162 2.42 34.93 -8.64
C MET A 162 3.55 35.50 -9.51
N LEU A 163 4.81 35.50 -9.03
CA LEU A 163 5.96 35.99 -9.78
C LEU A 163 6.15 35.19 -11.08
N ASN A 164 6.03 33.86 -10.97
CA ASN A 164 5.96 32.88 -12.06
C ASN A 164 7.13 32.94 -13.08
N ASP A 165 7.06 32.13 -14.14
CA ASP A 165 8.13 31.97 -15.14
C ASP A 165 8.64 33.30 -15.71
N ASN A 166 7.82 34.36 -15.77
CA ASN A 166 8.21 35.70 -16.20
C ASN A 166 9.41 36.27 -15.40
N VAL A 167 9.59 35.85 -14.14
CA VAL A 167 10.67 36.27 -13.25
C VAL A 167 11.76 35.21 -13.16
N GLU A 168 11.38 33.93 -13.03
CA GLU A 168 12.32 32.86 -12.66
C GLU A 168 12.98 32.12 -13.84
N LEU A 169 12.50 32.29 -15.07
CA LEU A 169 13.06 31.63 -16.26
C LEU A 169 14.57 31.88 -16.48
N PRO A 170 15.14 33.09 -16.29
CA PRO A 170 16.59 33.31 -16.48
C PRO A 170 17.49 32.55 -15.51
N LEU A 171 17.01 32.24 -14.29
CA LEU A 171 17.74 31.38 -13.35
C LEU A 171 17.51 29.90 -13.68
N LYS A 172 16.27 29.49 -13.98
CA LYS A 172 15.97 28.10 -14.40
C LYS A 172 16.76 27.66 -15.62
N ALA A 173 17.01 28.56 -16.58
CA ALA A 173 17.78 28.29 -17.78
C ALA A 173 19.27 27.96 -17.51
N GLN A 174 19.79 28.28 -16.32
CA GLN A 174 21.15 27.94 -15.89
C GLN A 174 21.23 26.61 -15.12
N SER A 175 20.09 25.97 -14.84
CA SER A 175 20.02 24.74 -14.04
C SER A 175 20.24 23.48 -14.89
N GLU A 176 21.15 22.61 -14.42
CA GLU A 176 21.28 21.24 -14.93
C GLU A 176 20.20 20.28 -14.38
N ARG A 177 19.42 20.71 -13.38
CA ARG A 177 18.41 19.90 -12.68
C ARG A 177 17.00 20.22 -13.16
N TYR A 178 16.67 21.49 -13.41
CA TYR A 178 15.32 21.91 -13.84
C TYR A 178 14.83 21.25 -15.13
N PRO A 179 15.67 21.01 -16.17
CA PRO A 179 15.26 20.24 -17.35
C PRO A 179 14.86 18.78 -17.07
N LYS A 180 15.20 18.23 -15.90
CA LYS A 180 14.83 16.88 -15.45
C LYS A 180 13.55 16.86 -14.61
N LYS A 181 12.86 18.00 -14.44
CA LYS A 181 11.59 18.08 -13.71
C LYS A 181 10.53 17.20 -14.37
N ASP A 182 10.11 16.13 -13.68
CA ASP A 182 9.28 15.06 -14.23
C ASP A 182 7.83 15.05 -13.74
N ARG A 183 7.31 16.17 -13.22
CA ARG A 183 5.87 16.34 -12.96
C ARG A 183 5.10 16.50 -14.29
N SER A 184 4.01 15.76 -14.46
CA SER A 184 3.11 15.86 -15.63
C SER A 184 2.44 17.24 -15.71
N ARG A 185 2.15 17.68 -16.94
CA ARG A 185 1.35 18.87 -17.26
C ARG A 185 -0.13 18.55 -17.54
N GLU A 186 -0.52 17.29 -17.45
CA GLU A 186 -1.91 16.85 -17.65
C GLU A 186 -2.82 17.36 -16.53
N GLU A 187 -3.99 17.90 -16.87
CA GLU A 187 -4.97 18.37 -15.90
C GLU A 187 -5.79 17.20 -15.34
N LEU A 188 -5.28 16.59 -14.26
CA LEU A 188 -5.90 15.44 -13.59
C LEU A 188 -7.06 15.82 -12.64
N GLY A 189 -7.48 17.09 -12.67
CA GLY A 189 -8.47 17.69 -11.76
C GLY A 189 -8.02 17.72 -10.30
N ASN A 190 -8.89 18.19 -9.40
CA ASN A 190 -8.63 18.23 -7.96
C ASN A 190 -9.07 16.94 -7.24
N THR A 191 -8.73 16.83 -5.96
CA THR A 191 -9.24 15.80 -5.04
C THR A 191 -9.30 16.36 -3.62
N PRO A 192 -10.34 16.08 -2.84
CA PRO A 192 -10.39 16.48 -1.44
C PRO A 192 -9.31 15.72 -0.67
N SER A 193 -8.53 16.40 0.17
CA SER A 193 -7.54 15.79 1.07
C SER A 193 -7.66 16.37 2.47
N ALA A 194 -7.74 15.49 3.47
CA ALA A 194 -7.55 15.84 4.88
C ALA A 194 -6.07 16.05 5.25
N ASN A 195 -5.15 15.80 4.30
CA ASN A 195 -3.72 15.84 4.48
C ASN A 195 -3.08 16.46 3.21
N PRO A 196 -3.13 17.78 2.99
CA PRO A 196 -2.54 18.39 1.81
C PRO A 196 -1.03 18.13 1.73
N GLY A 197 -0.36 18.08 2.90
CA GLY A 197 1.03 17.67 3.02
C GLY A 197 1.32 16.21 2.69
N ILE A 198 0.34 15.28 2.71
CA ILE A 198 0.57 13.84 2.51
C ILE A 198 -0.15 13.37 1.25
N MET A 199 0.64 13.06 0.22
CA MET A 199 0.31 12.97 -1.21
C MET A 199 -0.86 12.07 -1.67
N LYS A 200 -1.49 11.30 -0.77
CA LYS A 200 -2.68 10.51 -1.08
C LYS A 200 -3.87 11.02 -0.26
N PRO A 201 -4.97 11.46 -0.90
CA PRO A 201 -6.22 11.91 -0.25
C PRO A 201 -6.69 11.07 0.94
N ASN A 202 -6.62 9.74 0.77
CA ASN A 202 -7.11 8.75 1.71
C ASN A 202 -5.98 8.18 2.60
N SER A 203 -4.84 8.87 2.71
CA SER A 203 -3.82 8.53 3.71
C SER A 203 -4.49 8.59 5.09
N PRO A 204 -4.45 7.52 5.90
CA PRO A 204 -4.81 7.63 7.30
C PRO A 204 -3.88 8.67 7.95
N ASN A 205 -4.38 9.46 8.88
CA ASN A 205 -3.58 10.30 9.76
C ASN A 205 -3.97 10.03 11.22
N PHE A 206 -3.19 10.52 12.16
CA PHE A 206 -3.57 10.56 13.57
C PHE A 206 -4.60 11.69 13.82
N THR A 207 -5.43 11.50 14.84
CA THR A 207 -6.57 12.39 15.16
C THR A 207 -6.16 13.78 15.63
N ASP A 208 -4.92 13.96 16.09
CA ASP A 208 -4.31 15.22 16.50
C ASP A 208 -3.75 16.04 15.34
N ASN A 209 -3.53 15.44 14.16
CA ASN A 209 -2.98 16.10 12.97
C ASN A 209 -4.04 16.32 11.86
N LEU A 210 -5.34 16.23 12.19
CA LEU A 210 -6.43 16.41 11.24
C LEU A 210 -6.62 17.90 10.90
N VAL A 211 -6.19 18.32 9.71
CA VAL A 211 -6.53 19.65 9.16
C VAL A 211 -7.87 19.61 8.41
N PRO A 212 -8.54 20.76 8.20
CA PRO A 212 -9.75 20.82 7.39
C PRO A 212 -9.53 20.24 5.98
N VAL A 213 -10.50 19.46 5.51
CA VAL A 213 -10.45 18.86 4.17
C VAL A 213 -10.48 19.98 3.12
N ARG A 214 -9.48 20.01 2.24
CA ARG A 214 -9.41 20.95 1.11
C ARG A 214 -9.10 20.24 -0.19
N ASP A 215 -9.56 20.78 -1.30
CA ASP A 215 -9.23 20.28 -2.62
C ASP A 215 -7.77 20.59 -2.97
N VAL A 216 -7.01 19.55 -3.33
CA VAL A 216 -5.64 19.65 -3.84
C VAL A 216 -5.56 19.16 -5.29
N PRO A 217 -4.70 19.75 -6.15
CA PRO A 217 -4.53 19.27 -7.52
C PRO A 217 -3.99 17.83 -7.53
N LYS A 218 -4.61 16.95 -8.33
CA LYS A 218 -4.01 15.64 -8.62
C LYS A 218 -2.79 15.84 -9.50
N ILE A 219 -1.72 15.10 -9.19
CA ILE A 219 -0.40 15.25 -9.80
C ILE A 219 0.25 13.87 -10.01
N ALA A 220 1.00 13.73 -11.09
CA ALA A 220 1.63 12.47 -11.49
C ALA A 220 3.04 12.67 -12.05
N ILE A 221 3.88 11.64 -11.93
CA ILE A 221 5.17 11.58 -12.62
C ILE A 221 4.96 11.26 -14.10
N ASN A 222 5.53 12.08 -14.96
CA ASN A 222 5.68 11.83 -16.38
C ASN A 222 6.88 10.90 -16.62
N GLU A 223 6.62 9.59 -16.61
CA GLU A 223 7.61 8.51 -16.80
C GLU A 223 8.41 8.61 -18.12
N LYS A 224 7.98 9.47 -19.06
CA LYS A 224 8.66 9.72 -20.35
C LYS A 224 9.90 10.62 -20.21
N VAL A 225 10.08 11.32 -19.08
CA VAL A 225 11.24 12.20 -18.87
C VAL A 225 12.51 11.37 -18.64
N VAL A 226 13.40 11.36 -19.62
CA VAL A 226 14.67 10.62 -19.57
C VAL A 226 15.58 11.26 -18.52
N GLY A 227 15.95 10.49 -17.49
CA GLY A 227 16.72 10.99 -16.36
C GLY A 227 15.94 11.90 -15.41
N GLY A 228 14.60 11.78 -15.39
CA GLY A 228 13.72 12.58 -14.53
C GLY A 228 14.09 12.54 -13.04
N TYR A 229 13.90 13.66 -12.36
CA TYR A 229 14.29 13.88 -10.97
C TYR A 229 13.82 12.76 -10.04
N SER A 230 12.54 12.41 -10.07
CA SER A 230 11.93 11.38 -9.20
C SER A 230 12.56 10.00 -9.41
N LYS A 231 12.99 9.71 -10.64
CA LYS A 231 13.67 8.46 -11.01
C LYS A 231 15.13 8.41 -10.53
N THR A 232 15.76 9.57 -10.36
CA THR A 232 17.14 9.70 -9.83
C THR A 232 17.20 9.87 -8.31
N LYS A 233 16.13 10.38 -7.69
CA LYS A 233 15.97 10.57 -6.24
C LYS A 233 14.75 9.80 -5.70
N PRO A 234 14.71 8.46 -5.76
CA PRO A 234 13.54 7.67 -5.36
C PRO A 234 13.21 7.77 -3.86
N THR A 235 14.20 8.10 -3.02
CA THR A 235 14.03 8.38 -1.58
C THR A 235 13.32 9.71 -1.32
N THR A 236 13.39 10.67 -2.24
CA THR A 236 12.66 11.94 -2.11
C THR A 236 11.16 11.75 -2.40
N PRO A 237 10.27 12.34 -1.59
CA PRO A 237 8.85 12.36 -1.90
C PRO A 237 8.55 13.15 -3.18
N PHE A 238 7.83 12.53 -4.10
CA PHE A 238 7.20 13.21 -5.25
C PHE A 238 6.20 14.26 -4.74
N VAL A 239 6.42 15.55 -5.03
CA VAL A 239 5.42 16.62 -4.83
C VAL A 239 5.39 17.59 -6.02
N ALA A 240 6.53 18.21 -6.37
CA ALA A 240 6.66 19.09 -7.54
C ALA A 240 7.73 18.64 -8.55
N SER A 241 8.60 17.71 -8.17
CA SER A 241 9.76 17.16 -8.91
C SER A 241 10.80 18.12 -9.45
N LEU A 242 10.67 19.40 -9.12
CA LEU A 242 11.73 20.29 -8.66
C LEU A 242 11.05 21.60 -8.28
N SER A 243 11.45 22.26 -7.19
CA SER A 243 10.78 23.49 -6.78
C SER A 243 10.93 24.58 -7.85
N GLY A 244 9.81 24.99 -8.45
CA GLY A 244 9.79 26.11 -9.39
C GLY A 244 9.99 27.43 -8.66
N THR A 245 9.05 27.74 -7.76
CA THR A 245 8.98 29.00 -7.02
C THR A 245 10.21 29.33 -6.17
N THR A 246 11.05 28.34 -5.82
CA THR A 246 12.34 28.61 -5.14
C THR A 246 13.28 29.43 -6.04
N TYR A 247 13.16 29.34 -7.37
CA TYR A 247 13.85 30.24 -8.28
C TYR A 247 13.31 31.68 -8.22
N SER A 248 11.99 31.89 -8.10
CA SER A 248 11.40 33.22 -7.81
C SER A 248 11.92 33.79 -6.48
N LEU A 249 12.00 32.97 -5.42
CA LEU A 249 12.64 33.39 -4.16
C LEU A 249 14.08 33.85 -4.40
N MET A 250 14.87 33.10 -5.17
CA MET A 250 16.27 33.44 -5.44
C MET A 250 16.44 34.76 -6.21
N VAL A 251 15.53 35.13 -7.12
CA VAL A 251 15.57 36.46 -7.76
C VAL A 251 15.35 37.56 -6.72
N VAL A 252 14.31 37.44 -5.90
CA VAL A 252 13.98 38.44 -4.88
C VAL A 252 15.06 38.52 -3.78
N LEU A 253 15.63 37.38 -3.36
CA LEU A 253 16.76 37.35 -2.44
C LEU A 253 18.02 38.01 -3.02
N THR A 254 18.24 37.97 -4.34
CA THR A 254 19.39 38.64 -4.96
C THR A 254 19.27 40.17 -4.85
N ASP A 255 18.08 40.71 -5.14
CA ASP A 255 17.78 42.14 -4.99
C ASP A 255 17.81 42.57 -3.51
N TYR A 256 17.21 41.77 -2.61
CA TYR A 256 17.27 41.98 -1.16
C TYR A 256 18.71 42.01 -0.63
N ILE A 257 19.55 41.05 -1.02
CA ILE A 257 20.95 40.96 -0.57
C ILE A 257 21.75 42.18 -1.06
N GLU A 258 21.58 42.62 -2.30
CA GLU A 258 22.29 43.79 -2.84
C GLU A 258 21.84 45.11 -2.17
N LYS A 259 20.54 45.25 -1.86
CA LYS A 259 19.99 46.38 -1.09
C LYS A 259 20.52 46.41 0.36
N HIS A 260 20.58 45.25 1.02
CA HIS A 260 20.91 45.13 2.44
C HIS A 260 22.37 44.75 2.72
N LYS A 261 23.27 44.75 1.74
CA LYS A 261 24.69 44.31 1.84
C LYS A 261 25.59 45.02 2.89
N THR A 262 25.08 46.04 3.57
CA THR A 262 25.77 46.72 4.69
C THR A 262 25.18 46.37 6.06
N ASP A 263 24.07 45.63 6.09
CA ASP A 263 23.47 45.05 7.29
C ASP A 263 24.37 43.93 7.82
N LYS A 264 24.59 43.91 9.13
CA LYS A 264 25.44 42.93 9.81
C LYS A 264 24.70 41.63 10.13
N ASP A 265 23.37 41.70 10.22
CA ASP A 265 22.51 40.57 10.53
C ASP A 265 21.90 39.94 9.25
N ILE A 266 22.40 40.33 8.06
CA ILE A 266 21.94 39.83 6.76
C ILE A 266 21.96 38.29 6.64
N GLU A 267 22.99 37.61 7.18
CA GLU A 267 23.03 36.14 7.20
C GLU A 267 21.86 35.56 8.02
N LYS A 268 21.56 36.15 9.18
CA LYS A 268 20.43 35.74 10.02
C LYS A 268 19.10 35.99 9.29
N LYS A 269 18.90 37.20 8.74
CA LYS A 269 17.67 37.59 8.03
C LYS A 269 17.40 36.71 6.81
N VAL A 270 18.41 36.43 5.99
CA VAL A 270 18.28 35.54 4.82
C VAL A 270 17.97 34.10 5.23
N ASN A 271 18.58 33.60 6.31
CA ASN A 271 18.21 32.29 6.87
C ASN A 271 16.76 32.27 7.40
N GLN A 272 16.30 33.32 8.08
CA GLN A 272 14.94 33.43 8.59
C GLN A 272 13.90 33.40 7.44
N ILE A 273 14.19 34.10 6.33
CA ILE A 273 13.37 34.07 5.11
C ILE A 273 13.33 32.65 4.52
N ILE A 274 14.48 32.01 4.34
CA ILE A 274 14.60 30.66 3.76
C ILE A 274 13.94 29.60 4.66
N ASN A 275 13.99 29.78 5.97
CA ASN A 275 13.39 28.84 6.92
C ASN A 275 11.86 28.93 6.90
N LEU A 276 11.28 30.14 6.81
CA LEU A 276 9.83 30.29 6.62
C LEU A 276 9.38 29.82 5.24
N TRP A 277 10.20 30.01 4.19
CA TRP A 277 9.96 29.45 2.87
C TRP A 277 9.87 27.92 2.89
N ILE A 278 10.89 27.27 3.45
CA ILE A 278 10.99 25.82 3.58
C ILE A 278 9.79 25.29 4.37
N SER A 279 9.49 25.86 5.55
CA SER A 279 8.39 25.35 6.38
C SER A 279 7.04 25.51 5.68
N SER A 280 6.73 26.70 5.14
CA SER A 280 5.44 27.00 4.53
C SER A 280 5.14 26.10 3.32
N TYR A 281 6.07 26.01 2.36
CA TYR A 281 5.84 25.21 1.15
C TYR A 281 5.81 23.69 1.40
N ILE A 282 6.49 23.20 2.44
CA ILE A 282 6.42 21.79 2.84
C ILE A 282 5.08 21.48 3.51
N LYS A 283 4.68 22.30 4.49
CA LYS A 283 3.46 22.12 5.29
C LYS A 283 2.19 22.20 4.44
N GLU A 284 2.13 23.17 3.53
CA GLU A 284 1.01 23.34 2.61
C GLU A 284 0.93 22.24 1.53
N GLY A 285 1.96 21.40 1.40
CA GLY A 285 2.00 20.28 0.46
C GLY A 285 2.43 20.65 -0.96
N TYR A 286 3.17 21.75 -1.13
CA TYR A 286 3.58 22.25 -2.44
C TYR A 286 4.96 21.71 -2.91
N HIS A 287 5.91 21.48 -1.99
CA HIS A 287 7.22 20.88 -2.27
C HIS A 287 7.64 19.87 -1.18
N SER A 288 8.61 19.00 -1.47
CA SER A 288 9.37 18.25 -0.45
C SER A 288 10.64 19.00 -0.01
N TYR A 289 11.24 18.63 1.13
CA TYR A 289 12.41 19.32 1.67
C TYR A 289 13.58 19.26 0.69
N SER A 290 13.86 18.05 0.20
CA SER A 290 14.91 17.82 -0.81
C SER A 290 14.60 18.52 -2.13
N GLU A 291 13.34 18.64 -2.58
CA GLU A 291 12.99 19.40 -3.79
C GLU A 291 13.31 20.91 -3.72
N VAL A 292 13.39 21.48 -2.50
CA VAL A 292 13.80 22.87 -2.26
C VAL A 292 15.32 22.96 -2.07
N VAL A 293 15.91 22.09 -1.26
CA VAL A 293 17.36 22.11 -0.99
C VAL A 293 18.19 21.69 -2.20
N ASP A 294 17.71 20.78 -3.05
CA ASP A 294 18.37 20.47 -4.34
C ASP A 294 18.32 21.63 -5.34
N VAL A 295 17.49 22.67 -5.12
CA VAL A 295 17.56 23.93 -5.88
C VAL A 295 18.52 24.89 -5.19
N LEU A 296 18.35 25.15 -3.89
CA LEU A 296 19.20 26.10 -3.15
C LEU A 296 20.70 25.75 -3.21
N THR A 297 21.04 24.46 -3.35
CA THR A 297 22.42 23.95 -3.45
C THR A 297 23.00 23.92 -4.87
N GLU A 298 22.29 24.44 -5.89
CA GLU A 298 22.87 24.54 -7.24
C GLU A 298 24.02 25.58 -7.30
N PRO A 299 25.17 25.29 -7.95
CA PRO A 299 26.40 26.09 -7.77
C PRO A 299 26.27 27.57 -8.11
N PHE A 300 25.47 27.93 -9.12
CA PHE A 300 25.29 29.34 -9.49
C PHE A 300 24.43 30.10 -8.46
N LEU A 301 23.48 29.43 -7.80
CA LEU A 301 22.68 29.98 -6.71
C LEU A 301 23.49 30.09 -5.41
N GLN A 302 24.30 29.08 -5.09
CA GLN A 302 25.29 29.16 -4.00
C GLN A 302 26.23 30.36 -4.18
N SER A 303 26.66 30.64 -5.42
CA SER A 303 27.52 31.79 -5.73
C SER A 303 26.91 33.17 -5.41
N ILE A 304 25.60 33.27 -5.15
CA ILE A 304 24.97 34.52 -4.71
C ILE A 304 25.26 34.73 -3.21
N PHE A 305 25.08 33.69 -2.41
CA PHE A 305 25.36 33.69 -0.97
C PHE A 305 26.87 33.77 -0.68
N ASP A 306 27.70 33.06 -1.44
CA ASP A 306 29.18 33.10 -1.31
C ASP A 306 29.73 34.54 -1.48
N LYS A 307 29.24 35.28 -2.48
CA LYS A 307 29.64 36.68 -2.74
C LYS A 307 29.24 37.63 -1.62
N ALA A 308 28.16 37.32 -0.91
CA ALA A 308 27.69 38.06 0.25
C ALA A 308 28.29 37.57 1.59
N ASN A 309 29.11 36.51 1.56
CA ASN A 309 29.59 35.80 2.75
C ASN A 309 28.42 35.37 3.67
N ILE A 310 27.36 34.83 3.08
CA ILE A 310 26.18 34.29 3.78
C ILE A 310 26.22 32.77 3.76
N LYS A 311 26.10 32.13 4.92
CA LYS A 311 25.98 30.67 5.07
C LYS A 311 24.54 30.29 5.34
N LEU A 312 24.00 29.41 4.50
CA LEU A 312 22.66 28.85 4.71
C LEU A 312 22.68 27.70 5.72
N ASN A 313 21.73 27.72 6.64
CA ASN A 313 21.43 26.60 7.55
C ASN A 313 20.38 25.64 6.98
N TYR A 314 19.74 25.98 5.86
CA TYR A 314 18.73 25.17 5.15
C TYR A 314 17.58 24.68 6.06
N GLY A 315 17.20 25.45 7.09
CA GLY A 315 16.18 25.07 8.05
C GLY A 315 16.52 23.85 8.91
N VAL A 316 17.81 23.49 9.04
CA VAL A 316 18.28 22.37 9.88
C VAL A 316 18.07 22.68 11.37
N LEU A 317 17.44 21.74 12.08
CA LEU A 317 17.20 21.75 13.52
C LEU A 317 18.05 20.67 14.22
N ASP A 318 18.49 20.95 15.45
CA ASP A 318 19.34 20.02 16.23
C ASP A 318 18.55 18.95 17.01
N ASP A 319 17.27 19.20 17.34
CA ASP A 319 16.36 18.22 17.97
C ASP A 319 15.16 17.96 17.05
N THR A 320 14.99 16.69 16.65
CA THR A 320 13.87 16.19 15.83
C THR A 320 13.21 14.95 16.45
N HIS A 321 13.53 14.63 17.72
CA HIS A 321 13.22 13.33 18.32
C HIS A 321 11.73 13.09 18.51
N ALA A 322 10.93 14.17 18.62
CA ALA A 322 9.47 14.08 18.71
C ALA A 322 8.85 13.78 17.34
N GLU A 323 9.32 14.45 16.29
CA GLU A 323 8.85 14.34 14.91
C GLU A 323 9.18 12.95 14.36
N PHE A 324 10.40 12.47 14.59
CA PHE A 324 10.84 11.14 14.18
C PHE A 324 10.03 10.03 14.89
N ARG A 325 9.82 10.12 16.21
CA ARG A 325 9.01 9.12 16.94
C ARG A 325 7.53 9.13 16.52
N LYS A 326 6.94 10.29 16.24
CA LYS A 326 5.59 10.38 15.63
C LYS A 326 5.55 9.65 14.28
N ALA A 327 6.55 9.82 13.42
CA ALA A 327 6.66 9.08 12.16
C ALA A 327 6.84 7.56 12.37
N GLN A 328 7.60 7.12 13.38
CA GLN A 328 7.68 5.70 13.72
C GLN A 328 6.33 5.12 14.15
N ASP A 329 5.59 5.81 15.02
CA ASP A 329 4.26 5.37 15.48
C ASP A 329 3.28 5.33 14.30
N TYR A 330 3.42 6.27 13.34
CA TYR A 330 2.61 6.32 12.13
C TYR A 330 2.78 5.08 11.25
N VAL A 331 4.03 4.75 10.89
CA VAL A 331 4.35 3.56 10.09
C VAL A 331 3.91 2.28 10.78
N PHE A 332 4.16 2.18 12.09
CA PHE A 332 3.70 1.06 12.91
C PHE A 332 2.16 0.92 12.87
N GLY A 333 1.43 2.02 13.01
CA GLY A 333 -0.03 2.06 12.89
C GLY A 333 -0.56 1.77 11.48
N LEU A 334 0.12 2.18 10.41
CA LEU A 334 -0.23 1.83 9.02
C LEU A 334 -0.02 0.33 8.75
N THR A 335 1.20 -0.16 9.01
CA THR A 335 1.61 -1.53 8.70
C THR A 335 0.81 -2.57 9.48
N ILE A 336 0.53 -2.35 10.77
CA ILE A 336 -0.37 -3.23 11.54
C ILE A 336 -1.79 -3.24 10.96
N ARG A 337 -2.37 -2.08 10.62
CA ARG A 337 -3.70 -2.03 10.00
C ARG A 337 -3.72 -2.75 8.67
N SER A 338 -2.67 -2.66 7.85
CA SER A 338 -2.55 -3.38 6.59
C SER A 338 -2.40 -4.90 6.80
N ALA A 339 -1.58 -5.33 7.77
CA ALA A 339 -1.40 -6.75 8.10
C ALA A 339 -2.70 -7.37 8.66
N MET A 340 -3.38 -6.69 9.59
CA MET A 340 -4.68 -7.11 10.11
C MET A 340 -5.75 -7.16 9.01
N HIS A 341 -5.77 -6.18 8.11
CA HIS A 341 -6.71 -6.17 6.99
C HIS A 341 -6.45 -7.34 6.02
N HIS A 342 -5.18 -7.62 5.71
CA HIS A 342 -4.81 -8.77 4.89
C HIS A 342 -5.16 -10.11 5.57
N GLU A 343 -4.89 -10.26 6.87
CA GLU A 343 -5.29 -11.46 7.63
C GLU A 343 -6.82 -11.65 7.61
N LEU A 344 -7.59 -10.57 7.76
CA LEU A 344 -9.05 -10.59 7.68
C LEU A 344 -9.55 -10.94 6.26
N GLN A 345 -8.91 -10.43 5.20
CA GLN A 345 -9.22 -10.81 3.82
C GLN A 345 -8.95 -12.30 3.57
N GLU A 346 -7.80 -12.83 3.99
CA GLU A 346 -7.48 -14.26 3.80
C GLU A 346 -8.40 -15.15 4.63
N ARG A 347 -8.73 -14.78 5.87
CA ARG A 347 -9.76 -15.45 6.68
C ARG A 347 -11.13 -15.46 5.98
N PHE A 348 -11.49 -14.38 5.26
CA PHE A 348 -12.75 -14.31 4.51
C PHE A 348 -12.73 -15.21 3.26
N LYS A 349 -11.70 -15.12 2.42
CA LYS A 349 -11.53 -15.99 1.23
C LYS A 349 -11.51 -17.48 1.62
N ASN A 350 -10.82 -17.83 2.70
CA ASN A 350 -10.77 -19.20 3.21
C ASN A 350 -12.14 -19.68 3.72
N LYS A 351 -12.95 -18.78 4.32
CA LYS A 351 -14.35 -19.08 4.66
C LYS A 351 -15.21 -19.32 3.42
N GLU A 352 -15.09 -18.50 2.38
CA GLU A 352 -15.83 -18.70 1.12
C GLU A 352 -15.44 -20.02 0.43
N LYS A 353 -14.14 -20.31 0.34
CA LYS A 353 -13.61 -21.57 -0.18
C LYS A 353 -14.12 -22.78 0.60
N LEU A 354 -14.11 -22.71 1.94
CA LEU A 354 -14.64 -23.76 2.80
C LEU A 354 -16.16 -23.94 2.63
N GLN A 355 -16.92 -22.86 2.47
CA GLN A 355 -18.36 -22.94 2.17
C GLN A 355 -18.63 -23.62 0.82
N GLU A 356 -17.80 -23.39 -0.19
CA GLU A 356 -17.93 -24.07 -1.48
C GLU A 356 -17.51 -25.55 -1.40
N GLU A 357 -16.43 -25.88 -0.69
CA GLU A 357 -16.03 -27.27 -0.45
C GLU A 357 -17.09 -28.06 0.35
N VAL A 358 -17.76 -27.41 1.31
CA VAL A 358 -18.93 -27.94 2.05
C VAL A 358 -20.11 -28.24 1.12
N LYS A 359 -20.53 -27.30 0.25
CA LYS A 359 -21.62 -27.55 -0.72
C LYS A 359 -21.28 -28.70 -1.67
N ASN A 360 -20.03 -28.79 -2.12
CA ASN A 360 -19.59 -29.86 -3.02
C ASN A 360 -19.60 -31.23 -2.31
N PHE A 361 -19.24 -31.27 -1.03
CA PHE A 361 -19.42 -32.45 -0.18
C PHE A 361 -20.90 -32.84 -0.03
N GLU A 362 -21.79 -31.90 0.32
CA GLU A 362 -23.23 -32.13 0.42
C GLU A 362 -23.85 -32.63 -0.90
N SER A 363 -23.43 -32.06 -2.03
CA SER A 363 -23.87 -32.51 -3.36
C SER A 363 -23.43 -33.95 -3.63
N GLY A 364 -22.21 -34.33 -3.24
CA GLY A 364 -21.71 -35.71 -3.34
C GLY A 364 -22.48 -36.69 -2.46
N LEU A 365 -22.68 -36.34 -1.18
CA LEU A 365 -23.37 -37.17 -0.19
C LEU A 365 -24.86 -37.39 -0.56
N ASN A 366 -25.54 -36.35 -1.04
CA ASN A 366 -26.92 -36.47 -1.53
C ASN A 366 -27.03 -37.38 -2.76
N LYS A 367 -26.08 -37.31 -3.70
CA LYS A 367 -26.02 -38.23 -4.86
C LYS A 367 -25.74 -39.67 -4.44
N LEU A 368 -24.89 -39.90 -3.43
CA LEU A 368 -24.67 -41.24 -2.87
C LEU A 368 -25.95 -41.78 -2.23
N ASN A 369 -26.62 -41.00 -1.39
CA ASN A 369 -27.87 -41.40 -0.75
C ASN A 369 -28.97 -41.79 -1.76
N GLN A 370 -29.11 -41.05 -2.85
CA GLN A 370 -30.05 -41.36 -3.94
C GLN A 370 -29.73 -42.67 -4.66
N ASN A 371 -28.46 -43.01 -4.84
CA ASN A 371 -28.05 -44.24 -5.53
C ASN A 371 -28.03 -45.49 -4.62
N VAL A 372 -27.95 -45.31 -3.29
CA VAL A 372 -27.81 -46.41 -2.32
C VAL A 372 -29.15 -46.94 -1.79
N GLU A 373 -30.29 -46.35 -2.20
CA GLU A 373 -31.64 -46.71 -1.68
C GLU A 373 -32.00 -48.20 -1.72
N ASN A 374 -31.41 -48.98 -2.63
CA ASN A 374 -31.62 -50.42 -2.76
C ASN A 374 -30.77 -51.31 -1.82
N THR A 375 -29.94 -50.76 -0.92
CA THR A 375 -29.08 -51.56 -0.01
C THR A 375 -29.15 -51.11 1.45
N GLY A 376 -30.05 -51.75 2.22
CA GLY A 376 -30.49 -51.29 3.54
C GLY A 376 -29.39 -51.00 4.58
N ARG A 377 -28.34 -51.82 4.70
CA ARG A 377 -27.29 -51.61 5.72
C ARG A 377 -26.40 -50.40 5.45
N HIS A 378 -26.07 -50.12 4.19
CA HIS A 378 -25.21 -48.99 3.84
C HIS A 378 -25.95 -47.64 3.94
N ARG A 379 -27.29 -47.66 3.77
CA ARG A 379 -28.17 -46.50 4.02
C ARG A 379 -28.08 -45.98 5.45
N GLU A 380 -27.99 -46.87 6.44
CA GLU A 380 -27.88 -46.47 7.85
C GLU A 380 -26.53 -45.79 8.16
N ALA A 381 -25.43 -46.35 7.64
CA ALA A 381 -24.09 -45.78 7.78
C ALA A 381 -23.97 -44.39 7.13
N LEU A 382 -24.50 -44.22 5.91
CA LEU A 382 -24.54 -42.92 5.23
C LEU A 382 -25.44 -41.90 5.93
N ASN A 383 -26.60 -42.33 6.45
CA ASN A 383 -27.48 -41.47 7.24
C ASN A 383 -26.78 -40.97 8.50
N LYS A 384 -26.11 -41.85 9.26
CA LYS A 384 -25.32 -41.48 10.45
C LYS A 384 -24.19 -40.52 10.10
N LEU A 385 -23.47 -40.76 8.99
CA LEU A 385 -22.38 -39.89 8.54
C LEU A 385 -22.90 -38.50 8.12
N ASN A 386 -24.09 -38.43 7.51
CA ASN A 386 -24.78 -37.18 7.21
C ASN A 386 -25.27 -36.45 8.47
N GLU A 387 -25.81 -37.17 9.46
CA GLU A 387 -26.25 -36.61 10.74
C GLU A 387 -25.09 -36.01 11.54
N VAL A 388 -23.99 -36.76 11.69
CA VAL A 388 -22.75 -36.32 12.34
C VAL A 388 -22.15 -35.11 11.62
N PHE A 389 -22.23 -35.06 10.28
CA PHE A 389 -21.83 -33.89 9.49
C PHE A 389 -22.76 -32.68 9.69
N GLN A 390 -24.08 -32.84 9.66
CA GLN A 390 -25.04 -31.73 9.78
C GLN A 390 -25.08 -31.14 11.19
N ASP A 391 -24.88 -31.94 12.23
CA ASP A 391 -24.72 -31.43 13.60
C ASP A 391 -23.43 -30.61 13.77
N TRP A 392 -22.34 -31.02 13.10
CA TRP A 392 -21.09 -30.26 13.11
C TRP A 392 -21.11 -29.01 12.21
N SER A 393 -21.75 -29.07 11.04
CA SER A 393 -21.89 -27.92 10.13
C SER A 393 -22.72 -26.81 10.79
N ALA A 394 -23.79 -27.20 11.51
CA ALA A 394 -24.60 -26.33 12.36
C ALA A 394 -23.90 -25.91 13.68
N GLY A 395 -22.69 -26.38 13.97
CA GLY A 395 -21.89 -25.98 15.13
C GLY A 395 -22.34 -26.57 16.47
N LYS A 396 -23.16 -27.63 16.48
CA LYS A 396 -23.67 -28.28 17.70
C LYS A 396 -22.66 -29.20 18.39
N LYS A 397 -21.61 -29.63 17.67
CA LYS A 397 -20.57 -30.58 18.15
C LYS A 397 -19.16 -30.00 18.07
N SER A 398 -18.31 -30.36 19.03
CA SER A 398 -16.89 -29.96 19.08
C SER A 398 -16.02 -30.79 18.13
N TYR A 399 -14.76 -30.36 17.93
CA TYR A 399 -13.77 -31.07 17.12
C TYR A 399 -13.57 -32.52 17.58
N ASP A 400 -13.27 -32.72 18.87
CA ASP A 400 -12.95 -34.04 19.41
C ASP A 400 -14.17 -34.97 19.39
N ALA A 401 -15.36 -34.45 19.64
CA ALA A 401 -16.62 -35.21 19.53
C ALA A 401 -16.85 -35.68 18.09
N PHE A 402 -16.84 -34.75 17.11
CA PHE A 402 -17.02 -35.11 15.70
C PHE A 402 -15.96 -36.10 15.21
N LYS A 403 -14.69 -35.87 15.57
CA LYS A 403 -13.56 -36.72 15.16
C LYS A 403 -13.68 -38.12 15.76
N SER A 404 -14.05 -38.22 17.03
CA SER A 404 -14.29 -39.50 17.69
C SER A 404 -15.47 -40.25 17.07
N GLU A 405 -16.61 -39.57 16.86
CA GLU A 405 -17.80 -40.17 16.23
C GLU A 405 -17.54 -40.61 14.78
N SER A 406 -16.84 -39.79 13.99
CA SER A 406 -16.50 -40.12 12.60
C SER A 406 -15.51 -41.28 12.52
N ASN A 407 -14.48 -41.29 13.37
CA ASN A 407 -13.52 -42.41 13.41
C ASN A 407 -14.19 -43.71 13.89
N GLN A 408 -15.10 -43.64 14.87
CA GLN A 408 -15.87 -44.80 15.33
C GLN A 408 -16.76 -45.33 14.20
N LEU A 409 -17.48 -44.44 13.48
CA LEU A 409 -18.34 -44.83 12.37
C LEU A 409 -17.54 -45.45 11.21
N ILE A 410 -16.34 -44.93 10.90
CA ILE A 410 -15.43 -45.55 9.93
C ILE A 410 -15.02 -46.95 10.41
N HIS A 411 -14.58 -47.10 11.66
CA HIS A 411 -14.16 -48.37 12.24
C HIS A 411 -15.30 -49.42 12.28
N ASP A 412 -16.53 -49.00 12.58
CA ASP A 412 -17.70 -49.87 12.58
C ASP A 412 -18.02 -50.37 11.16
N ILE A 413 -17.86 -49.51 10.15
CA ILE A 413 -17.99 -49.87 8.72
C ILE A 413 -16.89 -50.85 8.29
N GLU A 414 -15.64 -50.63 8.71
CA GLU A 414 -14.51 -51.56 8.45
C GLU A 414 -14.75 -52.93 9.10
N SER A 415 -15.24 -52.94 10.35
CA SER A 415 -15.57 -54.16 11.10
C SER A 415 -16.69 -54.98 10.47
N GLU A 416 -17.67 -54.34 9.81
CA GLU A 416 -18.70 -55.03 9.04
C GLU A 416 -18.24 -55.44 7.62
N GLU A 417 -17.36 -54.68 6.96
CA GLU A 417 -16.78 -55.08 5.66
C GLU A 417 -15.85 -56.29 5.76
N GLN A 418 -15.12 -56.46 6.86
CA GLN A 418 -14.34 -57.68 7.10
C GLN A 418 -15.22 -58.95 7.18
N LYS A 419 -16.55 -58.81 7.30
CA LYS A 419 -17.54 -59.88 7.28
C LYS A 419 -18.27 -59.99 5.92
N SER A 420 -17.93 -59.15 4.93
CA SER A 420 -18.71 -58.96 3.69
C SER A 420 -17.85 -58.46 2.52
N ASN A 421 -17.49 -59.36 1.59
CA ASN A 421 -16.79 -59.03 0.33
C ASN A 421 -17.65 -58.15 -0.62
N ARG A 422 -17.74 -56.83 -0.37
CA ARG A 422 -18.44 -55.86 -1.23
C ARG A 422 -17.68 -54.54 -1.48
N GLY A 423 -16.64 -54.23 -0.71
CA GLY A 423 -15.65 -53.18 -1.00
C GLY A 423 -16.14 -51.74 -0.91
N LEU A 424 -17.35 -51.51 -0.41
CA LEU A 424 -18.03 -50.20 -0.37
C LEU A 424 -17.63 -49.39 0.89
N GLY A 425 -17.05 -50.06 1.88
CA GLY A 425 -16.47 -49.46 3.08
C GLY A 425 -15.16 -48.74 2.79
N SER A 426 -14.41 -49.14 1.75
CA SER A 426 -13.26 -48.36 1.27
C SER A 426 -13.66 -46.93 0.86
N MET A 427 -14.77 -46.81 0.12
CA MET A 427 -15.39 -45.53 -0.27
C MET A 427 -15.90 -44.74 0.95
N LEU A 428 -16.58 -45.40 1.90
CA LEU A 428 -17.08 -44.76 3.12
C LEU A 428 -15.95 -44.28 4.04
N LYS A 429 -14.87 -45.06 4.18
CA LYS A 429 -13.62 -44.69 4.85
C LYS A 429 -12.99 -43.46 4.19
N ASN A 430 -12.86 -43.47 2.87
CA ASN A 430 -12.31 -42.33 2.13
C ASN A 430 -13.18 -41.07 2.30
N LEU A 431 -14.51 -41.21 2.32
CA LEU A 431 -15.44 -40.10 2.55
C LEU A 431 -15.41 -39.56 4.00
N GLY A 432 -15.25 -40.43 5.00
CA GLY A 432 -15.03 -40.05 6.40
C GLY A 432 -13.65 -39.41 6.65
N ASN A 433 -12.60 -39.91 5.99
CA ASN A 433 -11.28 -39.26 6.00
C ASN A 433 -11.32 -37.88 5.34
N TYR A 434 -12.06 -37.73 4.25
CA TYR A 434 -12.26 -36.44 3.58
C TYR A 434 -13.03 -35.44 4.45
N LEU A 435 -14.03 -35.91 5.22
CA LEU A 435 -14.68 -35.11 6.25
C LEU A 435 -13.67 -34.59 7.29
N VAL A 436 -12.86 -35.46 7.88
CA VAL A 436 -11.82 -35.05 8.86
C VAL A 436 -10.82 -34.08 8.23
N TYR A 437 -10.49 -34.23 6.94
CA TYR A 437 -9.64 -33.29 6.19
C TYR A 437 -10.28 -31.90 6.00
N LEU A 438 -11.57 -31.81 5.63
CA LEU A 438 -12.29 -30.53 5.50
C LEU A 438 -12.33 -29.75 6.84
N ILE A 439 -12.40 -30.45 7.97
CA ILE A 439 -12.30 -29.85 9.31
C ILE A 439 -10.88 -29.42 9.63
N THR A 440 -9.89 -30.19 9.18
CA THR A 440 -8.47 -29.83 9.34
C THR A 440 -8.16 -28.54 8.57
N LEU A 441 -8.75 -28.32 7.38
CA LEU A 441 -8.71 -27.03 6.67
C LEU A 441 -9.43 -25.88 7.40
N ARG A 442 -10.42 -26.17 8.25
CA ARG A 442 -11.13 -25.18 9.09
C ARG A 442 -10.32 -24.78 10.34
N PHE A 443 -9.32 -25.57 10.74
CA PHE A 443 -8.56 -25.38 11.99
C PHE A 443 -7.04 -25.20 11.81
N LEU A 444 -6.45 -25.54 10.67
CA LEU A 444 -5.06 -25.21 10.35
C LEU A 444 -4.91 -23.70 10.10
N LYS A 445 -4.66 -22.98 11.18
CA LYS A 445 -3.83 -21.78 11.14
C LYS A 445 -2.38 -22.21 11.36
N GLU A 446 -1.47 -21.45 10.76
CA GLU A 446 -0.01 -21.66 10.77
C GLU A 446 0.49 -22.79 9.83
N ASP A 447 1.14 -22.30 8.76
CA ASP A 447 2.21 -22.89 7.94
C ASP A 447 1.99 -23.88 6.76
N TYR A 448 2.51 -23.43 5.60
CA TYR A 448 2.81 -24.05 4.29
C TYR A 448 1.68 -24.53 3.32
N PRO A 449 1.95 -24.58 1.99
CA PRO A 449 0.94 -24.84 0.96
C PRO A 449 1.13 -26.13 0.12
N LYS A 450 0.00 -26.63 -0.41
CA LYS A 450 -0.12 -27.55 -1.59
C LYS A 450 0.39 -29.01 -1.41
N PRO A 451 -0.02 -29.96 -2.30
CA PRO A 451 -0.83 -29.81 -3.51
C PRO A 451 -2.16 -30.58 -3.56
N SER A 452 -2.96 -30.25 -4.57
CA SER A 452 -4.14 -30.99 -5.01
C SER A 452 -3.79 -32.38 -5.55
N SER A 453 -4.09 -33.42 -4.79
CA SER A 453 -4.12 -34.81 -5.27
C SER A 453 -5.21 -35.65 -4.58
N PRO A 454 -5.34 -35.67 -3.22
CA PRO A 454 -6.30 -36.54 -2.55
C PRO A 454 -7.75 -36.26 -2.97
N VAL A 455 -8.17 -35.00 -3.02
CA VAL A 455 -9.55 -34.62 -3.37
C VAL A 455 -9.92 -35.03 -4.80
N THR A 456 -9.00 -34.85 -5.74
CA THR A 456 -9.22 -35.23 -7.15
C THR A 456 -9.24 -36.75 -7.31
N MET A 457 -8.37 -37.49 -6.60
CA MET A 457 -8.48 -38.94 -6.50
C MET A 457 -9.84 -39.37 -5.94
N LEU A 458 -10.25 -38.82 -4.79
CA LEU A 458 -11.48 -39.22 -4.09
C LEU A 458 -12.74 -38.92 -4.91
N VAL A 459 -12.78 -37.80 -5.62
CA VAL A 459 -13.89 -37.46 -6.55
C VAL A 459 -13.88 -38.37 -7.79
N THR A 460 -12.71 -38.80 -8.27
CA THR A 460 -12.60 -39.78 -9.37
C THR A 460 -12.93 -41.21 -8.92
N GLU A 461 -12.52 -41.63 -7.73
CA GLU A 461 -12.91 -42.90 -7.11
C GLU A 461 -14.41 -42.94 -6.88
N LEU A 462 -14.99 -41.91 -6.24
CA LEU A 462 -16.44 -41.80 -6.05
C LEU A 462 -17.20 -41.85 -7.37
N ARG A 463 -16.69 -41.20 -8.43
CA ARG A 463 -17.30 -41.27 -9.77
C ARG A 463 -17.20 -42.68 -10.37
N GLY A 464 -16.03 -43.30 -10.34
CA GLY A 464 -15.83 -44.66 -10.83
C GLY A 464 -16.65 -45.70 -10.05
N THR A 465 -16.80 -45.54 -8.73
CA THR A 465 -17.66 -46.39 -7.90
C THR A 465 -19.14 -46.17 -8.21
N LEU A 466 -19.59 -44.93 -8.45
CA LEU A 466 -20.96 -44.65 -8.92
C LEU A 466 -21.24 -45.27 -10.29
N GLU A 467 -20.31 -45.16 -11.24
CA GLU A 467 -20.39 -45.79 -12.56
C GLU A 467 -20.41 -47.33 -12.46
N GLN A 468 -19.63 -47.92 -11.54
CA GLN A 468 -19.69 -49.36 -11.25
C GLN A 468 -21.00 -49.79 -10.58
N ILE A 469 -21.56 -49.00 -9.65
CA ILE A 469 -22.85 -49.29 -9.01
C ILE A 469 -23.99 -49.24 -10.03
N ASP A 470 -24.02 -48.22 -10.90
CA ASP A 470 -24.99 -48.09 -11.99
C ASP A 470 -24.85 -49.24 -13.00
N HIS A 471 -23.61 -49.60 -13.39
CA HIS A 471 -23.37 -50.78 -14.22
C HIS A 471 -23.86 -52.07 -13.54
N PHE A 472 -23.61 -52.27 -12.24
CA PHE A 472 -24.07 -53.44 -11.49
C PHE A 472 -25.61 -53.47 -11.38
N HIS A 473 -26.25 -52.31 -11.23
CA HIS A 473 -27.71 -52.18 -11.28
C HIS A 473 -28.27 -52.56 -12.65
N LYS A 474 -27.67 -52.07 -13.75
CA LYS A 474 -28.05 -52.41 -15.13
C LYS A 474 -27.83 -53.90 -15.45
N THR A 475 -26.73 -54.49 -15.00
CA THR A 475 -26.43 -55.92 -15.17
C THR A 475 -27.37 -56.80 -14.33
N SER A 476 -27.69 -56.43 -13.08
CA SER A 476 -28.64 -57.20 -12.26
C SER A 476 -30.10 -57.09 -12.74
N LEU A 477 -30.51 -55.93 -13.28
CA LEU A 477 -31.82 -55.76 -13.94
C LEU A 477 -31.95 -56.58 -15.23
N SER A 478 -30.88 -56.71 -16.02
CA SER A 478 -30.87 -57.54 -17.22
C SER A 478 -30.80 -59.04 -16.90
N LEU A 479 -30.03 -59.47 -15.90
CA LEU A 479 -30.10 -60.86 -15.40
C LEU A 479 -31.51 -61.22 -14.89
N LYS A 480 -32.17 -60.34 -14.13
CA LYS A 480 -33.55 -60.58 -13.67
C LYS A 480 -34.57 -60.72 -14.81
N LYS A 481 -34.37 -60.02 -15.94
CA LYS A 481 -35.17 -60.22 -17.16
C LYS A 481 -34.88 -61.56 -17.87
N ALA A 482 -33.67 -62.10 -17.74
CA ALA A 482 -33.29 -63.38 -18.39
C ALA A 482 -33.84 -64.63 -17.68
N THR A 483 -34.26 -64.52 -16.41
CA THR A 483 -34.72 -65.66 -15.59
C THR A 483 -36.24 -65.78 -15.39
N GLN A 484 -37.06 -65.04 -16.15
CA GLN A 484 -38.52 -65.29 -16.19
C GLN A 484 -38.87 -66.21 -17.38
N PRO A 485 -39.67 -67.28 -17.19
CA PRO A 485 -40.16 -68.10 -18.30
C PRO A 485 -41.19 -67.30 -19.10
N GLY A 486 -40.92 -67.09 -20.40
CA GLY A 486 -41.75 -66.25 -21.26
C GLY A 486 -43.11 -66.87 -21.61
N PRO A 487 -44.18 -66.06 -21.76
CA PRO A 487 -45.43 -66.50 -22.37
C PRO A 487 -45.23 -66.76 -23.88
N LYS A 488 -46.10 -67.60 -24.46
CA LYS A 488 -46.00 -68.04 -25.86
C LYS A 488 -46.49 -66.97 -26.86
N ASN A 489 -45.96 -67.04 -28.08
CA ASN A 489 -46.22 -66.14 -29.21
C ASN A 489 -47.70 -65.92 -29.56
N THR A 490 -48.03 -64.69 -29.93
CA THR A 490 -48.75 -64.33 -31.17
C THR A 490 -48.19 -62.99 -31.72
N SER A 491 -48.20 -62.80 -33.04
CA SER A 491 -47.66 -61.65 -33.80
C SER A 491 -48.66 -61.29 -34.93
N PRO A 492 -48.47 -60.27 -35.80
CA PRO A 492 -47.47 -59.18 -35.88
C PRO A 492 -48.19 -57.79 -35.82
N SER A 493 -47.90 -56.65 -36.51
CA SER A 493 -46.85 -56.14 -37.44
C SER A 493 -46.88 -54.57 -37.45
N ASP A 494 -45.92 -53.93 -38.17
CA ASP A 494 -45.95 -52.55 -38.75
C ASP A 494 -46.03 -51.33 -37.77
N GLU A 495 -45.62 -50.08 -38.07
CA GLU A 495 -45.14 -49.39 -39.30
C GLU A 495 -44.19 -48.19 -38.92
N ILE A 496 -43.51 -47.53 -39.89
CA ILE A 496 -42.49 -46.43 -39.75
C ILE A 496 -42.62 -45.49 -40.99
N PRO A 497 -42.54 -44.12 -41.00
CA PRO A 497 -41.48 -43.21 -40.46
C PRO A 497 -42.04 -41.85 -39.90
N ASP A 498 -41.36 -40.68 -39.73
CA ASP A 498 -39.96 -40.17 -39.88
C ASP A 498 -39.66 -39.17 -38.68
N VAL A 499 -39.03 -37.96 -38.68
CA VAL A 499 -38.41 -37.05 -39.66
C VAL A 499 -37.28 -36.14 -39.07
N LEU A 500 -36.28 -35.86 -39.91
CA LEU A 500 -35.32 -34.72 -40.08
C LEU A 500 -35.52 -33.40 -39.25
N LYS A 501 -34.56 -32.48 -38.96
CA LYS A 501 -33.10 -32.19 -39.19
C LYS A 501 -32.77 -30.83 -38.45
N SER A 502 -31.59 -30.16 -38.39
CA SER A 502 -30.11 -30.39 -38.47
C SER A 502 -29.33 -29.06 -38.22
N ALA A 503 -27.98 -29.07 -38.18
CA ALA A 503 -27.03 -27.93 -38.44
C ALA A 503 -26.88 -26.81 -37.35
N VAL A 504 -25.71 -26.26 -36.95
CA VAL A 504 -24.24 -26.38 -37.29
C VAL A 504 -23.86 -25.80 -38.68
N ASP A 505 -22.97 -24.82 -38.90
CA ASP A 505 -21.64 -24.50 -38.29
C ASP A 505 -21.10 -23.04 -38.60
N ASN A 506 -19.82 -22.75 -38.27
CA ASN A 506 -18.85 -21.75 -38.86
C ASN A 506 -18.48 -20.39 -38.17
N ASP A 507 -17.46 -20.41 -37.29
CA ASP A 507 -16.04 -19.99 -37.52
C ASP A 507 -15.55 -18.57 -38.04
N LYS A 508 -14.45 -18.07 -37.39
CA LYS A 508 -13.31 -17.18 -37.83
C LYS A 508 -13.32 -15.61 -37.99
N LEU A 509 -12.49 -14.97 -37.13
CA LEU A 509 -11.42 -13.92 -37.32
C LEU A 509 -11.56 -12.66 -38.23
N ASN A 510 -11.12 -11.48 -37.71
CA ASN A 510 -9.95 -10.71 -38.24
C ASN A 510 -9.38 -9.63 -37.25
N LYS A 511 -8.38 -8.80 -37.65
CA LYS A 511 -7.63 -7.78 -36.86
C LYS A 511 -7.37 -6.43 -37.59
N ASN A 512 -7.11 -5.38 -36.78
CA ASN A 512 -6.17 -4.23 -36.96
C ASN A 512 -6.46 -2.99 -37.87
N GLN A 513 -6.12 -1.80 -37.32
CA GLN A 513 -5.56 -0.56 -37.94
C GLN A 513 -6.48 0.30 -38.86
N ASP A 514 -6.33 1.64 -39.00
CA ASP A 514 -5.55 2.70 -38.28
C ASP A 514 -6.06 4.14 -38.65
N SER A 515 -5.40 5.18 -38.09
CA SER A 515 -5.17 6.56 -38.64
C SER A 515 -5.95 7.78 -38.06
N GLU A 516 -5.38 8.97 -38.33
CA GLU A 516 -5.54 10.24 -37.59
C GLU A 516 -6.28 11.34 -38.39
N VAL A 517 -6.77 12.38 -37.68
CA VAL A 517 -6.85 13.76 -38.22
C VAL A 517 -6.53 14.77 -37.11
N ILE A 518 -5.62 15.71 -37.38
CA ILE A 518 -5.27 16.85 -36.50
C ILE A 518 -6.01 18.11 -37.00
N LYS A 519 -6.48 18.96 -36.07
CA LYS A 519 -6.66 20.41 -36.32
C LYS A 519 -6.19 21.24 -35.14
N THR A 520 -5.37 22.24 -35.44
CA THR A 520 -4.91 23.30 -34.54
C THR A 520 -5.92 24.45 -34.48
N LEU A 521 -6.13 25.04 -33.31
CA LEU A 521 -6.70 26.38 -33.13
C LEU A 521 -6.09 27.04 -31.88
N ASP A 522 -5.63 28.27 -32.09
CA ASP A 522 -5.30 29.39 -31.20
C ASP A 522 -4.93 29.13 -29.72
N SER A 523 -3.67 29.43 -29.40
CA SER A 523 -3.10 29.34 -28.04
C SER A 523 -3.34 30.57 -27.17
N GLU A 524 -3.58 31.75 -27.76
CA GLU A 524 -3.58 33.03 -27.04
C GLU A 524 -4.86 33.25 -26.22
N GLN A 525 -6.04 32.92 -26.76
CA GLN A 525 -7.32 33.03 -26.02
C GLN A 525 -7.38 32.10 -24.79
N LEU A 526 -6.64 30.99 -24.83
CA LEU A 526 -6.52 30.05 -23.71
C LEU A 526 -5.57 30.55 -22.60
N GLU A 527 -4.90 31.69 -22.73
CA GLU A 527 -4.09 32.26 -21.63
C GLU A 527 -4.84 33.33 -20.83
N GLU A 528 -5.72 34.12 -21.44
CA GLU A 528 -6.57 35.09 -20.71
C GLU A 528 -7.56 34.37 -19.75
N GLU A 529 -8.32 33.36 -20.22
CA GLU A 529 -9.26 32.62 -19.34
C GLU A 529 -8.55 31.93 -18.15
N ARG A 530 -7.27 31.56 -18.30
CA ARG A 530 -6.46 30.95 -17.22
C ARG A 530 -5.81 31.98 -16.28
N GLN A 531 -5.97 33.27 -16.53
CA GLN A 531 -5.52 34.33 -15.63
C GLN A 531 -6.60 34.73 -14.63
N ASP A 532 -7.86 34.86 -15.08
CA ASP A 532 -9.01 35.11 -14.19
C ASP A 532 -9.25 33.96 -13.22
N ASP A 533 -9.21 32.71 -13.71
CA ASP A 533 -9.38 31.51 -12.88
C ASP A 533 -8.18 31.23 -11.93
N LYS A 534 -7.08 31.99 -12.04
CA LYS A 534 -6.04 32.06 -10.99
C LYS A 534 -6.39 33.07 -9.90
N ILE A 535 -6.96 34.22 -10.26
CA ILE A 535 -7.35 35.27 -9.31
C ILE A 535 -8.50 34.78 -8.42
N ALA A 536 -9.47 34.06 -9.01
CA ALA A 536 -10.59 33.43 -8.29
C ALA A 536 -10.19 32.30 -7.30
N ARG A 537 -8.91 31.90 -7.26
CA ARG A 537 -8.37 30.87 -6.35
C ARG A 537 -7.50 31.45 -5.22
N LEU A 538 -7.44 32.78 -5.11
CA LEU A 538 -6.69 33.52 -4.09
C LEU A 538 -7.59 34.50 -3.29
N GLN A 539 -8.91 34.26 -3.34
CA GLN A 539 -9.96 34.88 -2.52
C GLN A 539 -10.69 33.79 -1.72
#